data_AF-A0A2X1PWK6-F1
#
_entry.id   AF-A0A2X1PWK6-F1
#
_cell.length_a   1.000
_cell.length_b   1.000
_cell.length_c   1.000
_cell.angle_alpha   90.00
_cell.angle_beta   90.00
_cell.angle_gamma   90.00
#
_symmetry.space_group_name_H-M   'P 1'
#
loop_
_entity.id
_entity.type
_entity.pdbx_description
1 polymer ?
#
loop_
_entity_poly.entity_id
_entity_poly.type
_entity_poly.pdbx_seq_one_letter_code
_entity_poly.pdbx_strand_id
1 'polypeptide(L)'
;MMKLRGGVDVLVATPGRLLDLEHQNAVKLDQVEILVLDEADRMLDMGFIHDIRRVLTKLPAKRQNLLFSATFSDDIKALAENCCTTRWKSKWHAAIPRLIR
;
A
#
# COMPACT_ATOMS: atom_id res chain seq x y z
N MET A 1 -2.98 -24.72 4.29
CA MET A 1 -3.15 -23.49 3.47
C MET A 1 -4.64 -23.28 3.18
N MET A 2 -5.46 -23.02 4.21
CA MET A 2 -6.94 -23.04 4.14
C MET A 2 -7.63 -21.71 4.49
N LYS A 3 -6.92 -20.72 5.04
CA LYS A 3 -7.55 -19.48 5.55
C LYS A 3 -7.92 -18.44 4.48
N LEU A 4 -7.38 -18.53 3.25
CA LEU A 4 -7.65 -17.58 2.16
C LEU A 4 -8.79 -18.03 1.23
N ARG A 5 -9.32 -19.24 1.42
CA ARG A 5 -10.37 -19.80 0.54
C ARG A 5 -11.75 -19.16 0.73
N GLY A 6 -11.97 -18.46 1.84
CA GLY A 6 -13.22 -17.74 2.13
C GLY A 6 -13.26 -16.30 1.61
N GLY A 7 -12.22 -15.83 0.92
CA GLY A 7 -12.01 -14.40 0.70
C GLY A 7 -11.50 -13.71 1.96
N VAL A 8 -10.92 -12.53 1.78
CA VAL A 8 -10.39 -11.70 2.87
C VAL A 8 -10.71 -10.25 2.54
N ASP A 9 -11.32 -9.54 3.49
CA ASP A 9 -11.63 -8.11 3.35
C ASP A 9 -10.40 -7.23 3.63
N VAL A 10 -9.51 -7.66 4.53
CA VAL A 10 -8.29 -6.93 4.92
C VAL A 10 -7.07 -7.86 4.91
N LEU A 11 -6.10 -7.54 4.05
CA LEU A 11 -4.85 -8.28 3.94
C LEU A 11 -3.67 -7.40 4.40
N VAL A 12 -2.91 -7.90 5.38
CA VAL A 12 -1.65 -7.31 5.82
C VAL A 12 -0.51 -8.24 5.42
N ALA A 13 0.45 -7.74 4.65
CA ALA A 13 1.58 -8.52 4.17
C ALA A 13 2.80 -7.64 3.92
N THR A 14 3.99 -8.23 4.03
CA THR A 14 5.23 -7.61 3.54
C THR A 14 5.30 -7.71 2.01
N PRO A 15 5.88 -6.72 1.30
CA PRO A 15 5.84 -6.65 -0.16
C PRO A 15 6.34 -7.92 -0.87
N GLY A 16 7.48 -8.46 -0.45
CA GLY A 16 8.04 -9.67 -1.04
C GLY A 16 7.11 -10.88 -0.90
N ARG A 17 6.59 -11.13 0.31
CA ARG A 17 5.68 -12.27 0.54
C ARG A 17 4.36 -12.11 -0.20
N LEU A 18 3.86 -10.88 -0.33
CA LEU A 18 2.66 -10.58 -1.09
C LEU A 18 2.83 -10.92 -2.57
N LEU A 19 3.95 -10.53 -3.17
CA LEU A 19 4.28 -10.86 -4.56
C LEU A 19 4.41 -12.37 -4.78
N ASP A 20 5.03 -13.08 -3.84
CA ASP A 20 5.12 -14.55 -3.93
C ASP A 20 3.74 -15.22 -3.90
N LEU A 21 2.83 -14.71 -3.07
CA LEU A 21 1.45 -15.23 -2.98
C LEU A 21 0.63 -14.90 -4.23
N GLU A 22 0.81 -13.72 -4.81
CA GLU A 22 0.18 -13.34 -6.08
C GLU A 22 0.70 -14.22 -7.23
N HIS A 23 2.01 -14.41 -7.33
CA HIS A 23 2.62 -15.30 -8.33
C HIS A 23 2.16 -16.77 -8.21
N GLN A 24 1.91 -17.24 -6.99
CA GLN A 24 1.37 -18.58 -6.73
C GLN A 24 -0.15 -18.68 -6.99
N ASN A 25 -0.79 -17.62 -7.49
CA ASN A 25 -2.25 -17.49 -7.62
C ASN A 25 -3.01 -17.74 -6.31
N ALA A 26 -2.36 -17.53 -5.17
CA ALA A 26 -2.95 -17.71 -3.85
C ALA A 26 -3.77 -16.49 -3.40
N VAL A 27 -3.47 -15.30 -3.97
CA VAL A 27 -4.16 -14.02 -3.72
C VAL A 27 -4.35 -13.30 -5.04
N LYS A 28 -5.51 -12.67 -5.24
CA LYS A 28 -5.79 -11.76 -6.37
C LYS A 28 -5.92 -10.34 -5.84
N LEU A 29 -5.30 -9.38 -6.52
CA LEU A 29 -5.26 -7.97 -6.10
C LEU A 29 -6.19 -7.07 -6.93
N ASP A 30 -6.91 -7.65 -7.90
CA ASP A 30 -7.71 -6.93 -8.89
C ASP A 30 -8.89 -6.15 -8.27
N GLN A 31 -9.34 -6.54 -7.09
CA GLN A 31 -10.48 -5.96 -6.37
C GLN A 31 -10.06 -5.03 -5.22
N VAL A 32 -8.78 -4.68 -5.11
CA VAL A 32 -8.29 -3.85 -4.00
C VAL A 32 -8.69 -2.39 -4.23
N GLU A 33 -9.55 -1.87 -3.35
CA GLU A 33 -9.99 -0.48 -3.38
C GLU A 33 -9.11 0.46 -2.54
N ILE A 34 -8.47 -0.08 -1.50
CA ILE A 34 -7.66 0.70 -0.55
C ILE A 34 -6.29 0.03 -0.37
N LEU A 35 -5.22 0.81 -0.56
CA LEU A 35 -3.86 0.42 -0.23
C LEU A 35 -3.34 1.29 0.91
N VAL A 36 -2.70 0.65 1.89
CA VAL A 36 -2.00 1.33 2.98
C VAL A 36 -0.53 0.92 2.94
N LEU A 37 0.36 1.92 2.91
CA LEU A 37 1.80 1.75 3.08
C LEU A 37 2.17 2.30 4.45
N ASP A 38 2.57 1.44 5.37
CA ASP A 38 3.00 1.80 6.72
C ASP A 38 4.52 1.69 6.86
N GLU A 39 5.12 2.53 7.72
CA GLU A 39 6.58 2.66 7.87
C GLU A 39 7.30 2.77 6.50
N ALA A 40 6.78 3.61 5.59
CA ALA A 40 7.25 3.66 4.21
C ALA A 40 8.73 4.05 4.10
N ASP A 41 9.24 4.85 5.02
CA ASP A 41 10.67 5.15 5.14
C ASP A 41 11.52 3.90 5.40
N ARG A 42 11.13 3.08 6.37
CA ARG A 42 11.85 1.82 6.65
C ARG A 42 11.81 0.85 5.49
N MET A 43 10.68 0.76 4.79
CA MET A 43 10.59 -0.09 3.61
C MET A 43 11.56 0.34 2.50
N LEU A 44 11.81 1.65 2.35
CA LEU A 44 12.79 2.15 1.41
C LEU A 44 14.22 1.87 1.87
N ASP A 45 14.51 2.08 3.15
CA ASP A 45 15.84 1.78 3.74
C ASP A 45 16.21 0.29 3.59
N MET A 46 15.22 -0.60 3.64
CA MET A 46 15.38 -2.04 3.41
C MET A 46 15.51 -2.42 1.92
N GLY A 47 15.36 -1.48 1.00
CA GLY A 47 15.44 -1.73 -0.44
C GLY A 47 14.16 -2.30 -1.06
N PHE A 48 13.02 -2.29 -0.35
CA PHE A 48 11.75 -2.81 -0.87
C PHE A 48 11.06 -1.90 -1.90
N ILE A 49 11.71 -0.81 -2.33
CA ILE A 49 11.16 0.10 -3.35
C ILE A 49 10.75 -0.63 -4.63
N HIS A 50 11.54 -1.61 -5.08
CA HIS A 50 11.26 -2.36 -6.30
C HIS A 50 10.02 -3.25 -6.13
N ASP A 51 9.88 -3.92 -5.00
CA ASP A 51 8.74 -4.78 -4.71
C ASP A 51 7.46 -3.97 -4.56
N ILE A 52 7.52 -2.83 -3.87
CA ILE A 52 6.38 -1.92 -3.75
C ILE A 52 5.92 -1.45 -5.14
N ARG A 53 6.86 -1.05 -6.01
CA ARG A 53 6.52 -0.66 -7.39
C ARG A 53 5.84 -1.79 -8.15
N ARG A 54 6.31 -3.03 -8.01
CA ARG A 54 5.67 -4.20 -8.63
C ARG A 54 4.27 -4.43 -8.09
N VAL A 55 4.06 -4.34 -6.78
CA VAL A 55 2.71 -4.43 -6.18
C VAL A 55 1.80 -3.33 -6.74
N LEU A 56 2.28 -2.08 -6.82
CA LEU A 56 1.51 -0.95 -7.36
C LEU A 56 1.07 -1.15 -8.82
N THR A 57 1.89 -1.82 -9.65
CA THR A 57 1.52 -2.15 -11.04
C THR A 57 0.47 -3.25 -11.17
N LYS A 58 0.33 -4.10 -10.14
CA LYS A 58 -0.66 -5.18 -10.10
C LYS A 58 -2.02 -4.72 -9.56
N LEU A 59 -2.04 -3.58 -8.87
CA LEU A 59 -3.24 -3.01 -8.28
C LEU A 59 -4.04 -2.19 -9.30
N PRO A 60 -5.38 -2.17 -9.19
CA PRO A 60 -6.24 -1.41 -10.09
C PRO A 60 -5.95 0.09 -10.03
N ALA A 61 -6.03 0.79 -11.17
CA ALA A 61 -5.67 2.21 -11.28
C ALA A 61 -6.55 3.12 -10.40
N LYS A 62 -7.84 2.79 -10.27
CA LYS A 62 -8.78 3.51 -9.41
C LYS A 62 -8.78 2.86 -8.02
N ARG A 63 -8.02 3.45 -7.11
CA ARG A 63 -7.95 3.04 -5.70
C ARG A 63 -7.57 4.22 -4.81
N GLN A 64 -7.88 4.13 -3.52
CA GLN A 64 -7.42 5.06 -2.51
C GLN A 64 -6.09 4.57 -1.93
N ASN A 65 -5.07 5.42 -1.93
CA ASN A 65 -3.76 5.09 -1.38
C ASN A 65 -3.48 5.97 -0.16
N LEU A 66 -3.09 5.33 0.95
CA LEU A 66 -2.68 5.96 2.20
C LEU A 66 -1.22 5.61 2.45
N LEU A 67 -0.39 6.62 2.76
CA LEU A 67 1.03 6.43 3.07
C LEU A 67 1.31 7.05 4.44
N PHE A 68 1.85 6.21 5.33
CA PHE A 68 2.29 6.58 6.66
C PHE A 68 3.81 6.43 6.72
N SER A 69 4.48 7.48 7.20
CA SER A 69 5.94 7.52 7.32
C SER A 69 6.33 8.46 8.46
N ALA A 70 7.39 8.13 9.18
CA ALA A 70 7.95 9.00 10.21
C ALA A 70 8.82 10.10 9.59
N THR A 71 9.48 9.81 8.46
CA THR A 71 10.35 10.74 7.75
C THR A 71 9.81 11.12 6.38
N PHE A 72 10.32 12.23 5.82
CA PHE A 72 9.96 12.76 4.51
C PHE A 72 11.21 13.00 3.65
N SER A 73 11.86 11.90 3.26
CA SER A 73 12.92 11.92 2.23
C SER A 73 12.34 12.17 0.83
N ASP A 74 13.18 12.51 -0.13
CA ASP A 74 12.75 12.76 -1.51
C ASP A 74 12.23 11.48 -2.19
N ASP A 75 12.73 10.31 -1.81
CA ASP A 75 12.22 9.02 -2.29
C ASP A 75 10.78 8.75 -1.84
N ILE A 76 10.42 9.14 -0.61
CA ILE A 76 9.05 9.03 -0.09
C ILE A 76 8.12 9.99 -0.82
N LYS A 77 8.59 11.20 -1.13
CA LYS A 77 7.82 12.15 -1.93
C LYS A 77 7.57 11.60 -3.33
N ALA A 78 8.60 11.06 -3.97
CA ALA A 78 8.48 10.43 -5.29
C ALA A 78 7.54 9.21 -5.25
N LEU A 79 7.57 8.41 -4.18
CA LEU A 79 6.64 7.29 -3.99
C LEU A 79 5.19 7.79 -3.83
N ALA A 80 4.99 8.83 -3.02
CA ALA A 80 3.68 9.43 -2.80
C ALA A 80 3.10 10.07 -4.07
N GLU A 81 3.93 10.70 -4.90
CA GLU A 81 3.49 11.29 -6.18
C GLU A 81 3.09 10.22 -7.20
N ASN A 82 3.82 9.10 -7.25
CA ASN A 82 3.50 7.98 -8.14
C ASN A 82 2.28 7.17 -7.68
N CYS A 83 2.00 7.15 -6.37
CA CYS A 83 0.96 6.32 -5.80
C CYS A 83 -0.33 7.11 -5.56
N CYS A 84 -0.30 8.29 -4.96
CA CYS A 84 -1.49 8.94 -4.42
C CYS A 84 -2.05 10.04 -5.34
N THR A 85 -3.20 9.78 -5.97
CA THR A 85 -3.91 10.81 -6.78
C THR A 85 -4.59 11.90 -5.94
N THR A 86 -4.91 11.61 -4.67
CA THR A 86 -5.49 12.58 -3.73
C THR A 86 -4.55 12.72 -2.54
N ARG A 87 -3.89 13.87 -2.45
CA ARG A 87 -2.86 14.13 -1.45
C ARG A 87 -3.49 14.55 -0.12
N TRP A 88 -3.59 13.62 0.83
CA TRP A 88 -3.83 13.96 2.24
C TRP A 88 -2.48 14.22 2.93
N LYS A 89 -2.10 15.48 3.06
CA LYS A 89 -0.96 15.90 3.90
C LYS A 89 -1.49 16.19 5.31
N SER A 90 -1.40 15.24 6.22
CA SER A 90 -1.62 15.50 7.65
C SER A 90 -0.29 15.39 8.41
N LYS A 91 0.27 16.53 8.82
CA LYS A 91 1.22 16.57 9.95
C LYS A 91 0.39 16.37 11.23
N TRP A 92 0.04 15.15 11.61
CA TRP A 92 -0.52 14.74 12.93
C TRP A 92 -1.44 15.75 13.68
N HIS A 93 -2.15 16.60 12.97
CA HIS A 93 -3.10 17.57 13.49
C HIS A 93 -4.21 17.67 12.45
N ALA A 94 -5.35 17.07 12.79
CA ALA A 94 -6.66 17.31 12.20
C ALA A 94 -6.81 17.02 10.69
N ALA A 95 -7.03 15.75 10.33
CA ALA A 95 -7.70 15.43 9.06
C ALA A 95 -8.34 14.02 9.07
N ILE A 96 -9.15 13.71 10.08
CA ILE A 96 -10.14 12.62 10.00
C ILE A 96 -11.53 13.24 10.20
N PRO A 97 -12.20 13.75 9.15
CA PRO A 97 -13.65 13.88 9.23
C PRO A 97 -14.39 13.41 7.97
N ARG A 98 -13.84 12.47 7.19
CA ARG A 98 -14.55 11.95 6.00
C ARG A 98 -14.50 10.43 5.75
N LEU A 99 -14.02 9.62 6.68
CA LEU A 99 -14.03 8.15 6.54
C LEU A 99 -15.11 7.46 7.38
N ILE A 100 -16.05 8.20 7.98
CA ILE A 100 -17.26 7.64 8.60
C ILE A 100 -18.43 8.53 8.18
N ARG A 101 -19.03 8.21 7.04
CA ARG A 101 -20.45 8.42 6.76
C ARG A 101 -20.90 7.40 5.73
#